data_AF-A0A161V0W1-F1
#
_entry.id   AF-A0A161V0W1-F1
#
_cell.length_a   1.000
_cell.length_b   1.000
_cell.length_c   1.000
_cell.angle_alpha   90.00
_cell.angle_beta   90.00
_cell.angle_gamma   90.00
#
_symmetry.space_group_name_H-M   'P 1'
#
loop_
_entity.id
_entity.type
_entity.pdbx_description
1 polymer ?
#
loop_
_entity_poly.entity_id
_entity_poly.type
_entity_poly.pdbx_seq_one_letter_code
_entity_poly.pdbx_strand_id
1 'polypeptide(L)'
;MGRQRGGADAAASVDERTCASCGRRIEWRAKWARDWDAVRHCSDACRRRGVRAVDRQLEEEIRALLAQRAACATICPSEAARRIGGDDRWRELMEPARRAARRLVAAGEVEITQRGQVVDPSTAKGPIRIRRAPR
;
A
#
# COMPACT_ATOMS: atom_id res chain seq x y z
N MET A 1 -39.68 4.55 4.08
CA MET A 1 -39.08 3.32 3.53
C MET A 1 -37.58 3.54 3.27
N GLY A 2 -36.73 3.26 4.25
CA GLY A 2 -35.27 3.42 4.11
C GLY A 2 -34.61 2.10 3.76
N ARG A 3 -34.04 1.98 2.54
CA ARG A 3 -33.20 0.84 2.18
C ARG A 3 -31.80 1.05 2.77
N GLN A 4 -31.58 0.46 3.94
CA GLN A 4 -30.24 0.24 4.46
C GLN A 4 -29.57 -0.82 3.56
N ARG A 5 -28.53 -0.44 2.82
CA ARG A 5 -27.60 -1.40 2.20
C ARG A 5 -26.41 -1.55 3.13
N GLY A 6 -26.60 -2.33 4.18
CA GLY A 6 -25.51 -2.89 4.98
C GLY A 6 -25.00 -4.18 4.35
N GLY A 7 -23.72 -4.47 4.56
CA GLY A 7 -23.14 -5.79 4.29
C GLY A 7 -22.05 -5.84 3.23
N ALA A 8 -21.10 -4.91 3.26
CA ALA A 8 -19.79 -5.14 2.65
C ALA A 8 -18.82 -5.65 3.71
N ASP A 9 -19.12 -6.80 4.31
CA ASP A 9 -18.18 -7.54 5.16
C ASP A 9 -18.68 -8.97 5.34
N ALA A 10 -18.04 -9.92 4.64
CA ALA A 10 -17.84 -11.32 5.02
C ALA A 10 -17.47 -12.17 3.79
N ALA A 11 -16.25 -11.99 3.29
CA ALA A 11 -15.53 -13.03 2.54
C ALA A 11 -14.02 -12.86 2.72
N ALA A 12 -13.58 -12.62 3.95
CA ALA A 12 -12.20 -12.85 4.33
C ALA A 12 -12.06 -14.36 4.57
N SER A 13 -11.75 -15.12 3.53
CA SER A 13 -11.47 -16.55 3.66
C SER A 13 -10.37 -16.99 2.70
N VAL A 14 -9.30 -17.45 3.35
CA VAL A 14 -8.12 -18.20 2.88
C VAL A 14 -7.01 -17.35 2.23
N ASP A 15 -6.05 -16.95 3.09
CA ASP A 15 -4.68 -16.52 2.79
C ASP A 15 -4.47 -15.31 1.88
N GLU A 16 -4.91 -14.13 2.33
CA GLU A 16 -4.46 -12.87 1.74
C GLU A 16 -2.96 -12.64 1.99
N ARG A 17 -2.13 -13.10 1.07
CA ARG A 17 -0.68 -12.86 1.10
C ARG A 17 -0.37 -11.52 0.46
N THR A 18 0.55 -10.78 1.05
CA THR A 18 1.08 -9.55 0.46
C THR A 18 2.49 -9.76 -0.10
N CYS A 19 2.74 -9.24 -1.30
CA CYS A 19 4.05 -9.26 -1.93
C CYS A 19 5.05 -8.44 -1.11
N ALA A 20 6.08 -9.09 -0.57
CA ALA A 20 7.13 -8.48 0.24
C ALA A 20 7.86 -7.33 -0.48
N SER A 21 7.85 -7.33 -1.82
CA SER A 21 8.54 -6.33 -2.63
C SER A 21 7.66 -5.12 -2.99
N CYS A 22 6.41 -5.33 -3.44
CA CYS A 22 5.56 -4.24 -3.94
C CYS A 22 4.35 -3.91 -3.06
N GLY A 23 4.07 -4.72 -2.03
CA GLY A 23 2.96 -4.53 -1.12
C GLY A 23 1.57 -4.83 -1.70
N ARG A 24 1.47 -5.32 -2.96
CA ARG A 24 0.19 -5.76 -3.52
C ARG A 24 -0.21 -7.13 -2.98
N ARG A 25 -1.51 -7.38 -2.89
CA ARG A 25 -2.06 -8.72 -2.67
C ARG A 25 -1.54 -9.67 -3.74
N ILE A 26 -1.14 -10.85 -3.31
CA ILE A 26 -0.75 -11.96 -4.17
C ILE A 26 -2.01 -12.73 -4.50
N GLU A 27 -2.42 -12.71 -5.75
CA GLU A 27 -3.51 -13.56 -6.24
C GLU A 27 -3.00 -14.98 -6.41
N TRP A 28 -3.74 -15.96 -5.90
CA TRP A 28 -3.40 -17.38 -6.03
C TRP A 28 -3.23 -17.78 -7.50
N ARG A 29 -2.33 -18.72 -7.76
CA ARG A 29 -2.08 -19.31 -9.08
C ARG A 29 -1.86 -20.80 -8.94
N ALA A 30 -2.38 -21.61 -9.88
CA ALA A 30 -2.25 -23.07 -9.85
C ALA A 30 -0.80 -23.56 -9.69
N LYS A 31 0.17 -22.86 -10.28
CA LYS A 31 1.60 -23.18 -10.15
C LYS A 31 2.16 -23.09 -8.72
N TRP A 32 1.42 -22.48 -7.79
CA TRP A 32 1.82 -22.31 -6.39
C TRP A 32 1.08 -23.25 -5.44
N ALA A 33 0.27 -24.17 -5.96
CA ALA A 33 -0.56 -25.06 -5.15
C ALA A 33 0.26 -25.86 -4.11
N ARG A 34 1.51 -26.21 -4.41
CA ARG A 34 2.37 -27.02 -3.52
C ARG A 34 3.11 -26.21 -2.45
N ASP A 35 3.43 -24.94 -2.75
CA ASP A 35 4.36 -24.13 -1.94
C ASP A 35 3.78 -22.75 -1.61
N TRP A 36 2.44 -22.64 -1.54
CA TRP A 36 1.75 -21.37 -1.30
C TRP A 36 2.28 -20.67 -0.05
N ASP A 37 2.62 -21.45 0.98
CA ASP A 37 3.16 -20.92 2.23
C ASP A 37 4.52 -20.24 2.10
N ALA A 38 5.32 -20.65 1.12
CA ALA A 38 6.61 -20.05 0.81
C ALA A 38 6.51 -18.88 -0.20
N VAL A 39 5.34 -18.62 -0.79
CA VAL A 39 5.20 -17.54 -1.78
C VAL A 39 5.29 -16.17 -1.11
N ARG A 40 6.37 -15.44 -1.41
CA ARG A 40 6.65 -14.09 -0.88
C ARG A 40 6.49 -12.97 -1.90
N HIS A 41 6.46 -13.28 -3.20
CA HIS A 41 6.48 -12.27 -4.28
C HIS A 41 5.42 -12.56 -5.34
N CYS A 42 4.71 -11.54 -5.80
CA CYS A 42 3.66 -11.68 -6.83
C CYS A 42 4.18 -12.00 -8.24
N SER A 43 5.48 -11.79 -8.50
CA SER A 43 6.10 -12.03 -9.80
C SER A 43 7.62 -12.14 -9.71
N ASP A 44 8.25 -12.70 -10.74
CA ASP A 44 9.71 -12.77 -10.85
C ASP A 44 10.35 -11.37 -10.89
N ALA A 45 9.70 -10.39 -11.49
CA ALA A 45 10.17 -9.00 -11.48
C ALA A 45 10.21 -8.43 -10.05
N CYS A 46 9.21 -8.74 -9.21
CA CYS A 46 9.23 -8.39 -7.79
C CYS A 46 10.25 -9.20 -7.00
N ARG A 47 10.50 -10.47 -7.36
CA ARG A 47 11.57 -11.27 -6.77
C ARG A 47 12.94 -10.64 -7.04
N ARG A 48 13.22 -10.31 -8.30
CA ARG A 48 14.50 -9.72 -8.73
C ARG A 48 14.70 -8.30 -8.20
N ARG A 49 13.65 -7.46 -8.18
CA ARG A 49 13.78 -6.06 -7.71
C ARG A 49 13.99 -5.95 -6.20
N GLY A 50 13.30 -6.77 -5.41
CA GLY A 50 13.30 -6.67 -3.95
C GLY A 50 12.75 -5.33 -3.43
N VAL A 51 13.05 -5.03 -2.17
CA VAL A 51 12.86 -3.72 -1.53
C VAL A 51 14.22 -3.01 -1.53
N ARG A 52 14.29 -1.81 -2.11
CA ARG A 52 15.52 -1.02 -2.25
C ARG A 52 15.63 0.02 -1.12
N ALA A 53 16.80 0.63 -0.96
CA ALA A 53 17.01 1.68 0.04
C ALA A 53 15.99 2.83 -0.08
N VAL A 54 15.74 3.32 -1.30
CA VAL A 54 14.73 4.37 -1.55
C VAL A 54 13.32 3.95 -1.14
N ASP A 55 12.98 2.66 -1.24
CA ASP A 55 11.67 2.18 -0.83
C ASP A 55 11.49 2.24 0.69
N ARG A 56 12.57 2.02 1.47
CA ARG A 56 12.57 2.12 2.95
C ARG A 56 12.53 3.58 3.41
N GLN A 57 13.34 4.44 2.78
CA GLN A 57 13.29 5.89 3.02
C GLN A 57 11.87 6.44 2.78
N LEU A 58 11.19 5.98 1.73
CA LEU A 58 9.81 6.38 1.47
C LEU A 58 8.83 5.93 2.57
N GLU A 59 9.03 4.75 3.17
CA GLU A 59 8.21 4.33 4.32
C GLU A 59 8.44 5.23 5.53
N GLU A 60 9.70 5.54 5.84
CA GLU A 60 10.09 6.46 6.92
C GLU A 60 9.48 7.85 6.71
N GLU A 61 9.56 8.40 5.50
CA GLU A 61 8.99 9.71 5.18
C GLU A 61 7.46 9.73 5.25
N ILE A 62 6.78 8.65 4.83
CA ILE A 62 5.33 8.52 5.00
C ILE A 62 4.97 8.54 6.49
N ARG A 63 5.67 7.76 7.33
CA ARG A 63 5.45 7.74 8.78
C ARG A 63 5.71 9.12 9.40
N ALA A 64 6.82 9.76 9.04
CA ALA A 64 7.22 11.07 9.56
C ALA A 64 6.19 12.16 9.20
N LEU A 65 5.75 12.20 7.94
CA LEU A 65 4.72 13.13 7.48
C LEU A 65 3.40 12.94 8.21
N LEU A 66 2.97 11.69 8.41
CA LEU A 66 1.74 11.41 9.15
C LEU A 66 1.88 11.79 10.62
N ALA A 67 3.02 11.48 11.26
CA ALA A 67 3.30 11.83 12.65
C ALA A 67 3.18 13.35 12.92
N GLN A 68 3.59 14.19 11.97
CA GLN A 68 3.53 15.66 12.06
C GLN A 68 2.13 16.24 11.87
N ARG A 69 1.13 15.45 11.46
CA ARG A 69 -0.23 15.94 11.18
C ARG A 69 -1.23 15.55 12.26
N ALA A 70 -2.36 16.26 12.31
CA ALA A 70 -3.52 15.89 13.12
C ALA A 70 -3.98 14.45 12.85
N ALA A 71 -4.57 13.79 13.86
CA ALA A 71 -4.90 12.35 13.85
C ALA A 71 -5.58 11.88 12.55
N CYS A 72 -6.58 12.61 12.09
CA CYS A 72 -7.40 12.31 10.90
C CYS A 72 -6.87 12.88 9.58
N ALA A 73 -5.76 13.62 9.60
CA ALA A 73 -5.20 14.22 8.40
C ALA A 73 -4.65 13.16 7.45
N THR A 74 -4.61 13.52 6.17
CA THR A 74 -4.13 12.64 5.10
C THR A 74 -2.91 13.27 4.42
N ILE A 75 -2.06 12.44 3.81
CA ILE A 75 -1.00 12.86 2.87
C ILE A 75 -1.27 12.25 1.48
N CYS A 76 -0.58 12.68 0.43
CA CYS A 76 -0.46 11.91 -0.82
C CYS A 76 0.96 11.36 -1.04
N PRO A 77 1.13 10.30 -1.86
CA PRO A 77 2.44 9.71 -2.11
C PRO A 77 3.50 10.68 -2.62
N SER A 78 3.08 11.74 -3.33
CA SER A 78 4.00 12.74 -3.85
C SER A 78 4.64 13.62 -2.80
N GLU A 79 4.05 13.74 -1.61
CA GLU A 79 4.66 14.50 -0.52
C GLU A 79 5.92 13.79 -0.01
N ALA A 80 5.83 12.47 0.23
CA ALA A 80 6.99 11.65 0.60
C ALA A 80 8.03 11.60 -0.53
N ALA A 81 7.57 11.46 -1.78
CA ALA A 81 8.46 11.45 -2.94
C ALA A 81 9.23 12.76 -3.12
N ARG A 82 8.61 13.93 -2.86
CA ARG A 82 9.27 15.24 -2.94
C ARG A 82 10.31 15.43 -1.84
N ARG A 83 10.08 14.90 -0.63
CA ARG A 83 11.07 14.96 0.46
C ARG A 83 12.38 14.23 0.12
N ILE A 84 12.32 13.21 -0.73
CA ILE A 84 13.50 12.42 -1.14
C ILE A 84 14.05 12.88 -2.49
N GLY A 85 13.18 13.06 -3.48
CA GLY A 85 13.55 13.33 -4.86
C GLY A 85 13.66 14.81 -5.22
N GLY A 86 13.29 15.72 -4.32
CA GLY A 86 13.13 17.14 -4.63
C GLY A 86 12.06 17.37 -5.70
N ASP A 87 12.06 18.57 -6.28
CA ASP A 87 11.09 18.94 -7.33
C ASP A 87 11.36 18.31 -8.70
N ASP A 88 12.59 17.84 -8.93
CA ASP A 88 13.01 17.29 -10.22
C ASP A 88 12.74 15.78 -10.33
N ARG A 89 12.99 14.99 -9.27
CA ARG A 89 12.95 13.51 -9.35
C ARG A 89 11.74 12.86 -8.67
N TRP A 90 10.86 13.61 -8.02
CA TRP A 90 9.72 13.03 -7.31
C TRP A 90 8.79 12.20 -8.22
N ARG A 91 8.72 12.53 -9.52
CA ARG A 91 7.89 11.81 -10.49
C ARG A 91 8.36 10.37 -10.68
N GLU A 92 9.67 10.14 -10.72
CA GLU A 92 10.27 8.80 -10.82
C GLU A 92 10.02 7.96 -9.56
N LEU A 93 9.85 8.63 -8.42
CA LEU A 93 9.58 8.01 -7.13
C LEU A 93 8.09 7.70 -6.90
N MET A 94 7.19 7.98 -7.85
CA MET A 94 5.75 7.72 -7.67
C MET A 94 5.41 6.25 -7.46
N GLU A 95 5.91 5.35 -8.31
CA GLU A 95 5.65 3.92 -8.10
C GLU A 95 6.37 3.39 -6.85
N PRO A 96 7.64 3.72 -6.56
CA PRO A 96 8.25 3.45 -5.27
C PRO A 96 7.41 3.93 -4.07
N ALA A 97 6.86 5.14 -4.11
CA ALA A 97 6.07 5.71 -3.02
C ALA A 97 4.75 4.94 -2.82
N ARG A 98 4.10 4.52 -3.91
CA ARG A 98 2.91 3.64 -3.84
C ARG A 98 3.25 2.27 -3.27
N ARG A 99 4.42 1.71 -3.60
CA ARG A 99 4.88 0.42 -3.03
C ARG A 99 5.14 0.54 -1.53
N ALA A 100 5.78 1.63 -1.10
CA ALA A 100 5.98 1.93 0.32
C ALA A 100 4.64 2.03 1.06
N ALA A 101 3.72 2.84 0.55
CA ALA A 101 2.38 2.98 1.13
C ALA A 101 1.65 1.64 1.22
N ARG A 102 1.71 0.79 0.19
CA ARG A 102 1.14 -0.56 0.22
C ARG A 102 1.75 -1.47 1.29
N ARG A 103 3.08 -1.44 1.46
CA ARG A 103 3.73 -2.24 2.50
C ARG A 103 3.34 -1.76 3.90
N LEU A 104 3.17 -0.45 4.09
CA LEU A 104 2.65 0.11 5.35
C LEU A 104 1.19 -0.29 5.61
N VAL A 105 0.34 -0.37 4.59
CA VAL A 105 -1.02 -0.92 4.72
C VAL A 105 -0.96 -2.37 5.16
N ALA A 106 -0.10 -3.18 4.53
CA ALA A 106 0.06 -4.59 4.89
C ALA A 106 0.65 -4.80 6.30
N ALA A 107 1.38 -3.81 6.82
CA ALA A 107 1.85 -3.80 8.20
C ALA A 107 0.79 -3.30 9.21
N GLY A 108 -0.39 -2.89 8.74
CA GLY A 108 -1.47 -2.35 9.59
C GLY A 108 -1.20 -0.92 10.10
N GLU A 109 -0.20 -0.22 9.55
CA GLU A 109 0.20 1.10 10.06
C GLU A 109 -0.61 2.26 9.45
N VAL A 110 -1.07 2.08 8.21
CA VAL A 110 -1.76 3.13 7.43
C VAL A 110 -2.94 2.55 6.66
N GLU A 111 -3.86 3.42 6.27
CA GLU A 111 -4.91 3.13 5.30
C GLU A 111 -4.71 3.99 4.05
N ILE A 112 -5.07 3.44 2.89
CA ILE A 112 -5.13 4.17 1.63
C ILE A 112 -6.59 4.49 1.32
N THR A 113 -6.86 5.76 1.00
CA THR A 113 -8.21 6.24 0.68
C THR A 113 -8.28 6.93 -0.68
N GLN A 114 -9.45 6.87 -1.30
CA GLN A 114 -9.83 7.68 -2.45
C GLN A 114 -11.21 8.28 -2.21
N ARG A 115 -11.36 9.59 -2.44
CA ARG A 115 -12.62 10.32 -2.20
C ARG A 115 -13.17 10.07 -0.78
N GLY A 116 -12.26 10.00 0.20
CA GLY A 116 -12.57 9.78 1.62
C GLY A 116 -12.85 8.33 2.03
N GLN A 117 -12.96 7.39 1.09
CA GLN A 117 -13.26 5.98 1.36
C GLN A 117 -11.98 5.13 1.34
N VAL A 118 -11.87 4.15 2.24
CA VAL A 118 -10.78 3.15 2.21
C VAL A 118 -10.91 2.30 0.94
N VAL A 119 -9.80 2.07 0.25
CA VAL A 119 -9.77 1.30 -1.00
C VAL A 119 -8.67 0.25 -0.97
N ASP A 120 -8.84 -0.84 -1.74
CA ASP A 120 -7.77 -1.82 -1.95
C ASP A 120 -6.59 -1.17 -2.69
N PRO A 121 -5.41 -1.08 -2.07
CA PRO A 121 -4.29 -0.37 -2.67
C PRO A 121 -3.61 -1.18 -3.80
N SER A 122 -3.96 -2.46 -3.97
CA SER A 122 -3.50 -3.31 -5.09
C SER A 122 -4.17 -2.94 -6.41
N THR A 123 -5.39 -2.43 -6.36
CA THR A 123 -6.24 -2.14 -7.52
C THR A 123 -6.54 -0.66 -7.71
N ALA A 124 -6.36 0.18 -6.66
CA ALA A 124 -6.59 1.62 -6.72
C ALA A 124 -5.77 2.31 -7.84
N LYS A 125 -6.49 3.03 -8.72
CA LYS A 125 -5.92 3.80 -9.84
C LYS A 125 -6.09 5.30 -9.60
N GLY A 126 -5.12 6.09 -10.06
CA GLY A 126 -5.18 7.55 -9.93
C GLY A 126 -4.84 8.08 -8.52
N PRO A 127 -5.18 9.33 -8.21
CA PRO A 127 -4.78 9.98 -6.96
C PRO A 127 -5.28 9.22 -5.73
N ILE A 128 -4.36 8.94 -4.80
CA ILE A 128 -4.66 8.28 -3.53
C ILE A 128 -4.24 9.20 -2.38
N ARG A 129 -4.89 9.01 -1.24
CA ARG A 129 -4.51 9.61 0.05
C ARG A 129 -4.09 8.51 1.01
N ILE A 130 -3.20 8.83 1.93
CA ILE A 130 -2.68 7.94 2.96
C ILE A 130 -3.01 8.58 4.32
N ARG A 131 -3.54 7.80 5.27
CA ARG A 131 -3.77 8.22 6.65
C ARG A 131 -3.31 7.14 7.62
N ARG A 132 -3.11 7.48 8.89
CA ARG A 132 -2.87 6.47 9.93
C ARG A 132 -4.07 5.53 10.03
N ALA A 133 -3.80 4.24 10.22
CA ALA A 133 -4.85 3.31 10.57
C ALA A 133 -5.44 3.68 11.94
N PRO A 134 -6.77 3.53 12.13
CA PRO A 134 -7.36 3.66 13.46
C PRO A 134 -6.72 2.62 14.39
N ARG A 135 -6.36 3.04 15.60
CA ARG A 135 -5.89 2.16 16.66
C ARG A 135 -7.04 1.42 17.31
#